data_AF-I3YR67-F1
#
_entry.id   AF-I3YR67-F1
#
_cell.length_a   1.000
_cell.length_b   1.000
_cell.length_c   1.000
_cell.angle_alpha   90.00
_cell.angle_beta   90.00
_cell.angle_gamma   90.00
#
_symmetry.space_group_name_H-M   'P 1'
#
loop_
_entity.id
_entity.type
_entity.pdbx_description
1 polymer ?
#
loop_
_entity_poly.entity_id
_entity_poly.type
_entity_poly.pdbx_seq_one_letter_code
_entity_poly.pdbx_strand_id
1 'polypeptide(L)'
;MDFQGGLIVLIIFVSLFAIWLIFYFIPVGLWFSALVSGVRISLLQLILMRWRKVPPSTIVSSMIESTKAGLSLDPNELEAHYLAGGNVTSVVHALVSAQKANIMLDFKMATAIDLAGRDVFEAVQMSVNPKVINTPPVAAVAKDGIQLIAKARVTVRANIKQLVGGAGEETVLARVGEGIVSSIGSAASHKIVLENPDSISRVVLEKGLDAGTAFEILSIDIADIDVGKNIGAQLQMDQAQADKNIAQAKAEERRAMAVALEQENKAKAQDARAKVILAEAEVPLAMAEAFRNGNLGIMDYYKMKNIMADTTMRETIARPEKK
;
A
#
# COMPACT_ATOMS: atom_id res chain seq x y z
N MET A 1 57.30 61.59 37.76
CA MET A 1 56.47 60.42 37.40
C MET A 1 55.49 60.79 36.30
N ASP A 2 56.06 61.35 35.22
CA ASP A 2 55.99 60.88 33.85
C ASP A 2 54.62 60.83 33.17
N PHE A 3 54.00 62.01 33.03
CA PHE A 3 52.91 62.25 32.06
C PHE A 3 53.30 61.81 30.63
N GLN A 4 54.59 61.91 30.28
CA GLN A 4 55.13 61.35 29.04
C GLN A 4 55.10 59.81 29.00
N GLY A 5 55.35 59.14 30.12
CA GLY A 5 55.24 57.67 30.22
C GLY A 5 53.79 57.20 30.07
N GLY A 6 52.83 57.92 30.67
CA GLY A 6 51.40 57.65 30.51
C GLY A 6 50.89 57.82 29.07
N LEU A 7 51.36 58.86 28.36
CA LEU A 7 51.00 59.10 26.96
C LEU A 7 51.57 58.01 26.02
N ILE A 8 52.82 57.60 26.23
CA ILE A 8 53.46 56.54 25.44
C ILE A 8 52.74 55.20 25.65
N VAL A 9 52.39 54.86 26.90
CA VAL A 9 51.61 53.65 27.21
C VAL A 9 50.23 53.69 26.56
N LEU A 10 49.55 54.84 26.56
CA LEU A 10 48.26 55.01 25.88
C LEU A 10 48.38 54.83 24.36
N ILE A 11 49.40 55.42 23.73
CA ILE A 11 49.63 55.30 22.27
C ILE A 11 49.95 53.85 21.90
N ILE A 12 50.76 53.15 22.70
CA ILE A 12 51.06 51.72 22.50
C ILE A 12 49.77 50.90 22.64
N PHE A 13 48.97 51.15 23.67
CA PHE A 13 47.73 50.42 23.89
C PHE A 13 46.72 50.64 22.76
N VAL A 14 46.53 51.89 22.31
CA VAL A 14 45.66 52.24 21.18
C VAL A 14 46.18 51.63 19.87
N SER A 15 47.49 51.65 19.63
CA SER A 15 48.10 51.04 18.44
C SER A 15 47.94 49.53 18.44
N LEU A 16 48.16 48.88 19.59
CA LEU A 16 48.03 47.44 19.73
C LEU A 16 46.57 47.00 19.63
N PHE A 17 45.64 47.81 20.17
CA PHE A 17 44.20 47.62 20.00
C PHE A 17 43.75 47.80 18.53
N ALA A 18 44.26 48.82 17.83
CA ALA A 18 43.98 49.03 16.41
C ALA A 18 44.52 47.88 15.54
N ILE A 19 45.73 47.40 15.82
CA ILE A 19 46.31 46.22 15.16
C ILE A 19 45.45 44.98 15.43
N TRP A 20 45.04 44.75 16.68
CA TRP A 20 44.17 43.65 17.05
C TRP A 20 42.82 43.71 16.33
N LEU A 21 42.21 44.90 16.23
CA LEU A 21 40.96 45.14 15.49
C LEU A 21 41.11 44.83 13.99
N ILE A 22 42.23 45.24 13.38
CA ILE A 22 42.52 44.97 11.97
C ILE A 22 42.67 43.46 11.73
N PHE A 23 43.43 42.75 12.56
CA PHE A 23 43.60 41.29 12.44
C PHE A 23 42.31 40.51 12.75
N TYR A 24 41.43 41.05 13.58
CA TYR A 24 40.11 40.48 13.84
C TYR A 24 39.19 40.60 12.62
N PHE A 25 39.21 41.76 11.94
CA PHE A 25 38.32 42.03 10.82
C PHE A 25 38.82 41.46 9.49
N ILE A 26 40.14 41.49 9.25
CA ILE A 26 40.77 41.02 8.03
C ILE A 26 41.31 39.60 8.26
N PRO A 27 40.72 38.56 7.62
CA PRO A 27 41.19 37.19 7.78
C PRO A 27 42.46 36.93 6.95
N VAL A 28 43.58 37.57 7.32
CA VAL A 28 44.88 37.47 6.60
C VAL A 28 45.37 36.01 6.54
N GLY A 29 45.14 35.22 7.58
CA GLY A 29 45.53 33.80 7.61
C GLY A 29 44.77 32.93 6.60
N LEU A 30 43.47 33.17 6.40
CA LEU A 30 42.67 32.45 5.40
C LEU A 30 43.09 32.86 3.98
N TRP A 31 43.35 34.16 3.77
CA TRP A 31 43.84 34.67 2.50
C TRP A 31 45.20 34.05 2.12
N PHE A 32 46.13 33.99 3.09
CA PHE A 32 47.44 33.36 2.88
C PHE A 32 47.31 31.87 2.54
N SER A 33 46.43 31.15 3.24
CA SER A 33 46.16 29.72 2.98
C SER A 33 45.60 29.48 1.57
N ALA A 34 44.72 30.38 1.10
CA ALA A 34 44.18 30.36 -0.25
C ALA A 34 45.29 30.58 -1.29
N LEU A 35 46.14 31.59 -1.07
CA LEU A 35 47.24 31.94 -1.97
C LEU A 35 48.25 30.79 -2.14
N VAL A 36 48.68 30.18 -1.02
CA VAL A 36 49.61 29.04 -1.03
C VAL A 36 49.00 27.82 -1.72
N SER A 37 47.68 27.67 -1.66
CA SER A 37 46.95 26.59 -2.32
C SER A 37 46.61 26.88 -3.78
N GLY A 38 47.09 28.00 -4.35
CA GLY A 38 46.85 28.38 -5.75
C GLY A 38 45.50 29.04 -6.03
N VAL A 39 44.72 29.37 -5.00
CA VAL A 39 43.40 30.00 -5.12
C VAL A 39 43.52 31.51 -5.12
N ARG A 40 43.08 32.16 -6.21
CA ARG A 40 43.16 33.62 -6.37
C ARG A 40 41.91 34.31 -5.80
N ILE A 41 41.93 34.65 -4.50
CA ILE A 41 40.86 35.43 -3.84
C ILE A 41 41.44 36.76 -3.33
N SER A 42 40.71 37.85 -3.54
CA SER A 42 41.12 39.18 -3.06
C SER A 42 40.78 39.37 -1.56
N LEU A 43 41.62 40.11 -0.83
CA LEU A 43 41.34 40.50 0.56
C LEU A 43 40.02 41.26 0.69
N LEU A 44 39.71 42.10 -0.31
CA LEU A 44 38.47 42.86 -0.36
C LEU A 44 37.25 41.93 -0.46
N GLN A 45 37.33 40.85 -1.24
CA GLN A 45 36.25 39.87 -1.35
C GLN A 45 35.98 39.14 -0.03
N LEU A 46 37.03 38.77 0.73
CA LEU A 46 36.85 38.14 2.05
C LEU A 46 36.15 39.07 3.06
N ILE A 47 36.43 40.37 2.98
CA ILE A 47 35.75 41.38 3.79
C ILE A 47 34.27 41.50 3.36
N LEU A 48 34.01 41.56 2.04
CA LEU A 48 32.65 41.62 1.51
C LEU A 48 31.82 40.36 1.87
N MET A 49 32.42 39.17 1.89
CA MET A 49 31.76 37.93 2.32
C MET A 49 31.25 38.06 3.77
N ARG A 50 32.08 38.58 4.69
CA ARG A 50 31.67 38.81 6.09
C ARG A 50 30.50 39.79 6.18
N TRP A 51 30.52 40.86 5.38
CA TRP A 51 29.40 41.82 5.33
C TRP A 51 28.10 41.13 4.88
N ARG A 52 28.17 40.29 3.84
CA ARG A 52 27.04 39.50 3.34
C ARG A 52 26.63 38.33 4.25
N LYS A 53 27.23 38.20 5.43
CA LYS A 53 27.03 37.09 6.39
C LYS A 53 27.38 35.71 5.83
N VAL A 54 28.27 35.63 4.85
CA VAL A 54 28.80 34.37 4.32
C VAL A 54 30.12 34.05 5.06
N PRO A 55 30.28 32.85 5.64
CA PRO A 55 31.50 32.47 6.36
C PRO A 55 32.66 32.27 5.36
N PRO A 56 33.70 33.14 5.37
CA PRO A 56 34.78 33.06 4.39
C PRO A 56 35.61 31.78 4.53
N SER A 57 35.66 31.20 5.74
CA SER A 57 36.36 29.94 6.01
C SER A 57 35.82 28.78 5.19
N THR A 58 34.49 28.66 5.09
CA THR A 58 33.81 27.58 4.38
C THR A 58 34.01 27.70 2.87
N ILE A 59 33.92 28.92 2.34
CA ILE A 59 34.14 29.18 0.91
C ILE A 59 35.60 28.92 0.52
N VAL A 60 36.55 29.46 1.29
CA VAL A 60 37.99 29.30 1.01
C VAL A 60 38.40 27.83 1.10
N SER A 61 37.97 27.09 2.13
CA SER A 61 38.29 25.66 2.25
C SER A 61 37.74 24.85 1.07
N SER A 62 36.47 25.09 0.69
CA SER A 62 35.84 24.44 -0.47
C SER A 62 36.55 24.80 -1.80
N MET A 63 37.00 26.05 -1.95
CA MET A 63 37.80 26.48 -3.10
C MET A 63 39.18 25.80 -3.16
N ILE A 64 39.85 25.65 -2.03
CA ILE A 64 41.12 24.95 -1.93
C ILE A 64 40.95 23.48 -2.33
N GLU A 65 39.88 22.84 -1.86
CA GLU A 65 39.60 21.44 -2.15
C GLU A 65 39.27 21.20 -3.63
N SER A 66 38.37 22.00 -4.19
CA SER A 66 38.03 21.94 -5.63
C SER A 66 39.26 22.17 -6.51
N THR A 67 40.07 23.19 -6.21
CA THR A 67 41.29 23.50 -6.97
C THR A 67 42.30 22.34 -6.92
N LYS A 68 42.49 21.71 -5.75
CA LYS A 68 43.34 20.53 -5.60
C LYS A 68 42.82 19.31 -6.37
N ALA A 69 41.51 19.23 -6.60
CA ALA A 69 40.89 18.20 -7.42
C ALA A 69 40.89 18.53 -8.93
N GLY A 70 41.45 19.67 -9.34
CA GLY A 70 41.46 20.12 -10.73
C GLY A 70 40.16 20.80 -11.19
N LEU A 71 39.26 21.12 -10.26
CA LEU A 71 38.02 21.84 -10.54
C LEU A 71 38.22 23.34 -10.32
N SER A 72 37.82 24.16 -11.29
CA SER A 72 37.82 25.62 -11.16
C SER A 72 36.40 26.11 -10.90
N LEU A 73 36.11 26.50 -9.66
CA LEU A 73 34.81 27.05 -9.25
C LEU A 73 34.90 28.56 -9.08
N ASP A 74 33.83 29.29 -9.42
CA ASP A 74 33.77 30.73 -9.17
C ASP A 74 33.39 30.97 -7.69
N PRO A 75 34.21 31.71 -6.92
CA PRO A 75 33.86 32.13 -5.57
C PRO A 75 32.46 32.77 -5.45
N ASN A 76 32.04 33.54 -6.45
CA ASN A 76 30.73 34.20 -6.44
C ASN A 76 29.57 33.19 -6.53
N GLU A 77 29.73 32.10 -7.28
CA GLU A 77 28.73 31.05 -7.40
C GLU A 77 28.59 30.27 -6.08
N LEU A 78 29.70 30.00 -5.39
CA LEU A 78 29.69 29.37 -4.06
C LEU A 78 29.02 30.28 -3.01
N GLU A 79 29.32 31.58 -3.05
CA GLU A 79 28.67 32.58 -2.20
C GLU A 79 27.16 32.65 -2.47
N ALA A 80 26.76 32.66 -3.74
CA ALA A 80 25.35 32.67 -4.14
C ALA A 80 24.60 31.41 -3.66
N HIS A 81 25.22 30.24 -3.78
CA HIS A 81 24.64 28.98 -3.29
C HIS A 81 24.46 28.98 -1.76
N TYR A 82 25.46 29.47 -1.02
CA TYR A 82 25.36 29.62 0.43
C TYR A 82 24.23 30.58 0.83
N LEU A 83 24.10 31.71 0.14
CA LEU A 83 23.03 32.68 0.38
C LEU A 83 21.65 32.15 0.02
N ALA A 84 21.55 31.22 -0.94
CA ALA A 84 20.32 30.49 -1.25
C ALA A 84 19.95 29.44 -0.18
N GLY A 85 20.79 29.26 0.85
CA GLY A 85 20.56 28.31 1.95
C GLY A 85 21.12 26.91 1.68
N GLY A 86 21.93 26.74 0.64
CA GLY A 86 22.55 25.46 0.30
C GLY A 86 23.84 25.16 1.07
N ASN A 87 24.23 23.89 1.07
CA ASN A 87 25.45 23.39 1.70
C ASN A 87 26.62 23.34 0.70
N VAL A 88 27.45 24.39 0.71
CA VAL A 88 28.64 24.50 -0.14
C VAL A 88 29.63 23.35 0.06
N THR A 89 29.81 22.89 1.30
CA THR A 89 30.79 21.81 1.59
C THR A 89 30.36 20.48 0.98
N SER A 90 29.09 20.10 1.12
CA SER A 90 28.59 18.85 0.54
C SER A 90 28.68 18.88 -0.99
N VAL A 91 28.27 20.00 -1.61
CA VAL A 91 28.33 20.17 -3.07
C VAL A 91 29.76 20.04 -3.60
N VAL A 92 30.74 20.67 -2.95
CA VAL A 92 32.14 20.56 -3.38
C VAL A 92 32.70 19.16 -3.16
N HIS A 93 32.46 18.53 -2.01
CA HIS A 93 32.86 17.14 -1.80
C HIS A 93 32.25 16.19 -2.84
N ALA A 94 30.98 16.40 -3.21
CA ALA A 94 30.30 15.64 -4.24
C ALA A 94 30.94 15.84 -5.62
N LEU A 95 31.25 17.09 -6.00
CA LEU A 95 31.93 17.40 -7.26
C LEU A 95 33.33 16.80 -7.34
N VAL A 96 34.11 16.89 -6.26
CA VAL A 96 35.44 16.27 -6.16
C VAL A 96 35.35 14.75 -6.30
N SER A 97 34.35 14.14 -5.66
CA SER A 97 34.11 12.70 -5.74
C SER A 97 33.66 12.27 -7.14
N ALA A 98 32.79 13.05 -7.78
CA ALA A 98 32.33 12.82 -9.15
C ALA A 98 33.49 12.91 -10.14
N GLN A 99 34.36 13.92 -9.99
CA GLN A 99 35.55 14.10 -10.82
C GLN A 99 36.51 12.90 -10.70
N LYS A 100 36.76 12.41 -9.48
CA LYS A 100 37.60 11.22 -9.25
C LYS A 100 37.00 9.95 -9.85
N ALA A 101 35.67 9.86 -9.90
CA ALA A 101 34.94 8.74 -10.48
C ALA A 101 34.61 8.91 -11.97
N ASN A 102 35.10 9.96 -12.64
CA ASN A 102 34.79 10.30 -14.03
C ASN A 102 33.27 10.43 -14.31
N ILE A 103 32.50 10.94 -13.35
CA ILE A 103 31.08 11.24 -13.51
C ILE A 103 30.94 12.70 -13.92
N MET A 104 30.24 12.96 -15.03
CA MET A 104 29.90 14.33 -15.44
C MET A 104 28.85 14.93 -14.50
N LEU A 105 29.30 15.73 -13.54
CA LEU A 105 28.45 16.51 -12.63
C LEU A 105 28.85 17.99 -12.72
N ASP A 106 27.95 18.81 -13.26
CA ASP A 106 28.16 20.25 -13.33
C ASP A 106 27.82 20.91 -11.98
N PHE A 107 28.51 22.02 -11.67
CA PHE A 107 28.26 22.81 -10.47
C PHE A 107 26.78 23.18 -10.31
N LYS A 108 26.14 23.66 -11.39
CA LYS A 108 24.72 24.05 -11.41
C LYS A 108 23.77 22.88 -11.11
N MET A 109 24.13 21.67 -11.57
CA MET A 109 23.33 20.48 -11.31
C MET A 109 23.48 20.05 -9.85
N ALA A 110 24.71 20.07 -9.32
CA ALA A 110 24.99 19.78 -7.92
C ALA A 110 24.26 20.75 -6.97
N THR A 111 24.27 22.05 -7.25
CA THR A 111 23.53 23.04 -6.44
C THR A 111 22.02 22.85 -6.53
N ALA A 112 21.49 22.48 -7.69
CA ALA A 112 20.07 22.20 -7.86
C ALA A 112 19.61 20.96 -7.05
N ILE A 113 20.45 19.93 -6.97
CA ILE A 113 20.18 18.73 -6.16
C ILE A 113 20.13 19.08 -4.67
N ASP A 114 21.11 19.86 -4.20
CA ASP A 114 21.21 20.29 -2.81
C ASP A 114 20.01 21.17 -2.40
N LEU A 115 19.63 22.14 -3.25
CA LEU A 115 18.45 22.98 -3.02
C LEU A 115 17.13 22.21 -3.09
N ALA A 116 17.08 21.09 -3.81
CA ALA A 116 15.94 20.18 -3.80
C ALA A 116 15.84 19.36 -2.50
N GLY A 117 16.76 19.56 -1.54
CA GLY A 117 16.77 18.88 -0.26
C GLY A 117 17.34 17.46 -0.32
N ARG A 118 18.07 17.11 -1.38
CA ARG A 118 18.74 15.80 -1.52
C ARG A 118 20.23 15.94 -1.26
N ASP A 119 20.82 14.93 -0.62
CA ASP A 119 22.27 14.91 -0.43
C ASP A 119 22.99 14.54 -1.74
N VAL A 120 23.67 15.53 -2.32
CA VAL A 120 24.45 15.37 -3.55
C VAL A 120 25.60 14.39 -3.36
N PHE A 121 26.22 14.40 -2.17
CA PHE A 121 27.37 13.56 -1.88
C PHE A 121 26.97 12.09 -1.83
N GLU A 122 25.88 11.77 -1.13
CA GLU A 122 25.31 10.41 -1.10
C GLU A 122 24.93 9.94 -2.52
N ALA A 123 24.32 10.81 -3.32
CA ALA A 123 23.95 10.47 -4.69
C ALA A 123 25.16 10.13 -5.58
N VAL A 124 26.25 10.90 -5.49
CA VAL A 124 27.49 10.59 -6.21
C VAL A 124 28.10 9.28 -5.68
N GLN A 125 28.15 9.08 -4.37
CA GLN A 125 28.67 7.86 -3.77
C GLN A 125 27.89 6.62 -4.23
N MET A 126 26.57 6.70 -4.26
CA MET A 126 25.69 5.64 -4.75
C MET A 126 25.82 5.41 -6.27
N SER A 127 26.22 6.44 -7.01
CA SER A 127 26.53 6.31 -8.44
C SER A 127 27.80 5.46 -8.66
N VAL A 128 28.82 5.66 -7.81
CA VAL A 128 30.10 4.91 -7.85
C VAL A 128 29.95 3.52 -7.27
N ASN A 129 29.32 3.41 -6.11
CA ASN A 129 29.11 2.16 -5.38
C ASN A 129 27.62 1.90 -5.23
N PRO A 130 27.03 1.04 -6.09
CA PRO A 130 25.62 0.70 -6.04
C PRO A 130 25.19 0.18 -4.67
N LYS A 131 23.95 0.48 -4.27
CA LYS A 131 23.37 0.04 -3.01
C LYS A 131 22.36 -1.07 -3.29
N VAL A 132 22.34 -2.07 -2.43
CA VAL A 132 21.35 -3.16 -2.47
C VAL A 132 20.21 -2.83 -1.53
N ILE A 133 19.00 -2.82 -2.07
CA ILE A 133 17.76 -2.54 -1.33
C ILE A 133 16.83 -3.76 -1.45
N ASN A 134 16.29 -4.23 -0.33
CA ASN A 134 15.34 -5.33 -0.33
C ASN A 134 13.93 -4.80 -0.53
N THR A 135 13.15 -5.47 -1.38
CA THR A 135 11.71 -5.19 -1.51
C THR A 135 10.98 -5.69 -0.26
N PRO A 136 9.83 -5.07 0.10
CA PRO A 136 8.90 -5.73 1.00
C PRO A 136 8.45 -7.08 0.42
N PRO A 137 8.00 -8.05 1.25
CA PRO A 137 7.51 -9.32 0.77
C PRO A 137 6.26 -9.10 -0.09
N VAL A 138 6.32 -9.57 -1.34
CA VAL A 138 5.25 -9.42 -2.33
C VAL A 138 4.53 -10.75 -2.47
N ALA A 139 3.22 -10.77 -2.20
CA ALA A 139 2.40 -11.96 -2.36
C ALA A 139 1.62 -11.92 -3.68
N ALA A 140 1.70 -12.99 -4.47
CA ALA A 140 0.99 -13.14 -5.73
C ALA A 140 0.48 -14.58 -5.91
N VAL A 141 -0.55 -14.77 -6.73
CA VAL A 141 -1.17 -16.08 -6.97
C VAL A 141 -0.95 -16.46 -8.43
N ALA A 142 -0.38 -17.65 -8.67
CA ALA A 142 -0.21 -18.18 -10.01
C ALA A 142 -1.54 -18.72 -10.58
N LYS A 143 -1.61 -19.02 -11.88
CA LYS A 143 -2.85 -19.48 -12.53
C LYS A 143 -3.38 -20.81 -12.00
N ASP A 144 -2.54 -21.60 -11.34
CA ASP A 144 -2.93 -22.83 -10.64
C ASP A 144 -3.55 -22.60 -9.25
N GLY A 145 -3.71 -21.34 -8.84
CA GLY A 145 -4.36 -20.96 -7.59
C GLY A 145 -3.45 -21.03 -6.36
N ILE A 146 -2.16 -21.27 -6.52
CA ILE A 146 -1.19 -21.33 -5.42
C ILE A 146 -0.53 -19.97 -5.22
N GLN A 147 -0.50 -19.53 -3.97
CA GLN A 147 0.14 -18.28 -3.58
C GLN A 147 1.66 -18.48 -3.45
N LEU A 148 2.42 -17.53 -3.99
CA LEU A 148 3.86 -17.39 -3.78
C LEU A 148 4.13 -16.05 -3.11
N ILE A 149 5.05 -16.06 -2.14
CA ILE A 149 5.56 -14.85 -1.47
C ILE A 149 7.01 -14.69 -1.90
N ALA A 150 7.28 -13.67 -2.69
CA ALA A 150 8.61 -13.40 -3.22
C ALA A 150 9.24 -12.18 -2.53
N LYS A 151 10.54 -12.26 -2.26
CA LYS A 151 11.37 -11.13 -1.83
C LYS A 151 12.47 -10.93 -2.85
N ALA A 152 12.65 -9.71 -3.34
CA ALA A 152 13.71 -9.37 -4.28
C ALA A 152 14.75 -8.45 -3.62
N ARG A 153 16.00 -8.58 -4.04
CA ARG A 153 17.07 -7.60 -3.82
C ARG A 153 17.23 -6.81 -5.11
N VAL A 154 17.08 -5.51 -5.00
CA VAL A 154 17.25 -4.59 -6.12
C VAL A 154 18.57 -3.87 -5.91
N THR A 155 19.50 -4.05 -6.84
CA THR A 155 20.74 -3.28 -6.88
C THR A 155 20.47 -2.01 -7.67
N VAL A 156 20.48 -0.87 -6.98
CA VAL A 156 20.21 0.44 -7.59
C VAL A 156 21.44 1.33 -7.57
N ARG A 157 21.56 2.14 -8.62
CA ARG A 157 22.54 3.22 -8.75
C ARG A 157 21.80 4.55 -8.87
N ALA A 158 22.35 5.63 -8.34
CA ALA A 158 21.78 6.95 -8.55
C ALA A 158 22.03 7.45 -9.99
N ASN A 159 20.97 7.93 -10.65
CA ASN A 159 21.05 8.59 -11.95
C ASN A 159 21.16 10.10 -11.75
N ILE A 160 22.39 10.60 -11.83
CA ILE A 160 22.72 12.02 -11.59
C ILE A 160 21.92 12.98 -12.49
N LYS A 161 21.60 12.57 -13.72
CA LYS A 161 20.87 13.43 -14.68
C LYS A 161 19.40 13.63 -14.30
N GLN A 162 18.79 12.64 -13.65
CA GLN A 162 17.35 12.61 -13.32
C GLN A 162 17.08 12.70 -11.82
N LEU A 163 18.11 13.01 -11.03
CA LEU A 163 18.01 13.08 -9.57
C LEU A 163 17.07 14.20 -9.08
N VAL A 164 16.99 15.31 -9.84
CA VAL A 164 16.06 16.42 -9.59
C VAL A 164 14.75 16.16 -10.33
N GLY A 165 13.65 16.01 -9.59
CA GLY A 165 12.31 15.76 -10.15
C GLY A 165 12.00 14.30 -10.50
N GLY A 166 12.98 13.40 -10.47
CA GLY A 166 12.77 11.96 -10.64
C GLY A 166 12.09 11.32 -9.43
N ALA A 167 11.39 10.20 -9.68
CA ALA A 167 10.76 9.43 -8.62
C ALA A 167 11.78 8.78 -7.67
N GLY A 168 11.43 8.65 -6.39
CA GLY A 168 12.31 8.14 -5.33
C GLY A 168 12.46 6.61 -5.31
N GLU A 169 13.25 6.12 -4.35
CA GLU A 169 13.49 4.68 -4.15
C GLU A 169 12.19 3.90 -3.93
N GLU A 170 11.25 4.44 -3.16
CA GLU A 170 9.97 3.80 -2.88
C GLU A 170 9.16 3.53 -4.15
N THR A 171 9.18 4.45 -5.12
CA THR A 171 8.49 4.27 -6.39
C THR A 171 9.15 3.18 -7.23
N VAL A 172 10.47 3.10 -7.22
CA VAL A 172 11.22 2.02 -7.89
C VAL A 172 10.85 0.66 -7.27
N LEU A 173 10.85 0.55 -5.94
CA LEU A 173 10.48 -0.68 -5.24
C LEU A 173 9.02 -1.09 -5.51
N ALA A 174 8.10 -0.13 -5.56
CA ALA A 174 6.70 -0.40 -5.89
C ALA A 174 6.53 -0.93 -7.32
N ARG A 175 7.22 -0.33 -8.29
CA ARG A 175 7.22 -0.78 -9.70
C ARG A 175 7.84 -2.17 -9.86
N VAL A 176 8.93 -2.45 -9.15
CA VAL A 176 9.53 -3.79 -9.10
C VAL A 176 8.54 -4.79 -8.49
N GLY A 177 7.86 -4.41 -7.41
CA GLY A 177 6.81 -5.22 -6.79
C GLY A 177 5.67 -5.54 -7.74
N GLU A 178 5.16 -4.54 -8.47
CA GLU A 178 4.15 -4.74 -9.52
C GLU A 178 4.63 -5.70 -10.61
N GLY A 179 5.87 -5.54 -11.05
CA GLY A 179 6.51 -6.43 -12.01
C GLY A 179 6.54 -7.88 -11.54
N ILE A 180 6.92 -8.10 -10.28
CA ILE A 180 6.94 -9.42 -9.64
C ILE A 180 5.53 -10.02 -9.58
N VAL A 181 4.53 -9.25 -9.12
CA VAL A 181 3.12 -9.71 -9.07
C VAL A 181 2.64 -10.10 -10.47
N SER A 182 2.90 -9.28 -11.47
CA SER A 182 2.51 -9.51 -12.86
C SER A 182 3.16 -10.77 -13.43
N SER A 183 4.44 -11.01 -13.13
CA SER A 183 5.17 -12.19 -13.59
C SER A 183 4.63 -13.47 -12.96
N ILE A 184 4.43 -13.49 -11.64
CA ILE A 184 3.89 -14.64 -10.91
C ILE A 184 2.45 -14.93 -11.36
N GLY A 185 1.60 -13.91 -11.48
CA GLY A 185 0.21 -14.06 -11.92
C GLY A 185 0.06 -14.53 -13.37
N SER A 186 1.06 -14.30 -14.21
CA SER A 186 1.06 -14.75 -15.60
C SER A 186 1.50 -16.21 -15.76
N ALA A 187 2.21 -16.77 -14.77
CA ALA A 187 2.73 -18.12 -14.80
C ALA A 187 1.60 -19.17 -14.75
N ALA A 188 1.73 -20.23 -15.56
CA ALA A 188 0.74 -21.30 -15.62
C ALA A 188 0.67 -22.13 -14.33
N SER A 189 1.80 -22.29 -13.64
CA SER A 189 1.88 -22.98 -12.35
C SER A 189 2.99 -22.39 -11.49
N HIS A 190 2.82 -22.45 -10.16
CA HIS A 190 3.84 -22.08 -9.19
C HIS A 190 5.17 -22.84 -9.38
N LYS A 191 5.12 -24.07 -9.92
CA LYS A 191 6.32 -24.89 -10.17
C LYS A 191 7.28 -24.24 -11.15
N ILE A 192 6.75 -23.61 -12.22
CA ILE A 192 7.57 -22.94 -13.24
C ILE A 192 8.37 -21.80 -12.62
N VAL A 193 7.75 -21.08 -11.68
CA VAL A 193 8.37 -19.96 -10.97
C VAL A 193 9.46 -20.46 -10.01
N LEU A 194 9.22 -21.59 -9.34
CA LEU A 194 10.21 -22.22 -8.46
C LEU A 194 11.38 -22.85 -9.21
N GLU A 195 11.14 -23.41 -10.39
CA GLU A 195 12.18 -23.99 -11.24
C GLU A 195 13.13 -22.93 -11.79
N ASN A 196 12.63 -21.74 -12.14
CA ASN A 196 13.42 -20.65 -12.71
C ASN A 196 13.00 -19.28 -12.15
N PRO A 197 13.42 -18.92 -10.92
CA PRO A 197 13.09 -17.64 -10.30
C PRO A 197 13.64 -16.43 -11.08
N ASP A 198 14.76 -16.60 -11.79
CA ASP A 198 15.37 -15.57 -12.64
C ASP A 198 14.51 -15.15 -13.83
N SER A 199 13.50 -15.95 -14.19
CA SER A 199 12.54 -15.56 -15.22
C SER A 199 11.75 -14.32 -14.81
N ILE A 200 11.48 -14.16 -13.51
CA ILE A 200 10.80 -12.98 -12.95
C ILE A 200 11.65 -11.74 -13.21
N SER A 201 12.92 -11.76 -12.79
CA SER A 201 13.79 -10.58 -12.90
C SER A 201 13.98 -10.13 -14.33
N ARG A 202 14.09 -11.05 -15.29
CA ARG A 202 14.22 -10.71 -16.72
C ARG A 202 12.98 -9.99 -17.26
N VAL A 203 11.79 -10.53 -17.01
CA VAL A 203 10.51 -9.94 -17.44
C VAL A 203 10.30 -8.56 -16.80
N VAL A 204 10.76 -8.40 -15.57
CA VAL A 204 10.65 -7.16 -14.80
C VAL A 204 11.62 -6.10 -15.31
N LEU A 205 12.86 -6.48 -15.67
CA LEU A 205 13.85 -5.58 -16.28
C LEU A 205 13.45 -5.13 -17.70
N GLU A 206 12.86 -6.03 -18.51
CA GLU A 206 12.42 -5.70 -19.88
C GLU A 206 11.34 -4.60 -19.93
N LYS A 207 10.59 -4.39 -18.85
CA LYS A 207 9.55 -3.35 -18.77
C LYS A 207 10.09 -1.93 -18.57
N GLY A 208 11.40 -1.73 -18.34
CA GLY A 208 12.00 -0.40 -18.19
C GLY A 208 11.46 0.37 -16.99
N LEU A 209 11.50 -0.24 -15.80
CA LEU A 209 10.89 0.29 -14.57
C LEU A 209 11.56 1.56 -14.03
N ASP A 210 12.78 1.82 -14.49
CA ASP A 210 13.63 2.97 -14.16
C ASP A 210 13.33 4.22 -15.01
N ALA A 211 12.36 4.15 -15.93
CA ALA A 211 11.95 5.30 -16.72
C ALA A 211 11.39 6.42 -15.83
N GLY A 212 12.08 7.58 -15.82
CA GLY A 212 11.70 8.77 -15.07
C GLY A 212 11.97 8.69 -13.57
N THR A 213 12.85 7.79 -13.13
CA THR A 213 13.24 7.66 -11.74
C THR A 213 14.60 8.30 -11.48
N ALA A 214 14.83 8.72 -10.24
CA ALA A 214 16.12 9.25 -9.78
C ALA A 214 17.21 8.16 -9.68
N PHE A 215 16.84 6.90 -9.90
CA PHE A 215 17.67 5.71 -9.77
C PHE A 215 17.61 4.89 -11.05
N GLU A 216 18.71 4.19 -11.34
CA GLU A 216 18.85 3.20 -12.40
C GLU A 216 18.96 1.82 -11.75
N ILE A 217 18.24 0.83 -12.29
CA ILE A 217 18.25 -0.54 -11.78
C ILE A 217 19.34 -1.33 -12.49
N LEU A 218 20.34 -1.80 -11.75
CA LEU A 218 21.43 -2.62 -12.30
C LEU A 218 21.04 -4.10 -12.35
N SER A 219 20.49 -4.61 -11.25
CA SER A 219 20.02 -6.00 -11.15
C SER A 219 18.81 -6.10 -10.23
N ILE A 220 17.99 -7.11 -10.50
CA ILE A 220 16.91 -7.55 -9.64
C ILE A 220 17.17 -9.03 -9.40
N ASP A 221 17.45 -9.40 -8.17
CA ASP A 221 17.76 -10.77 -7.78
C ASP A 221 16.67 -11.27 -6.83
N ILE A 222 16.08 -12.43 -7.09
CA ILE A 222 15.08 -12.98 -6.18
C ILE A 222 15.81 -13.61 -4.98
N ALA A 223 15.66 -13.01 -3.80
CA ALA A 223 16.30 -13.48 -2.57
C ALA A 223 15.67 -14.75 -2.03
N ASP A 224 14.34 -14.83 -2.14
CA ASP A 224 13.53 -15.82 -1.43
C ASP A 224 12.16 -15.97 -2.11
N ILE A 225 11.68 -17.21 -2.25
CA ILE A 225 10.33 -17.53 -2.75
C ILE A 225 9.72 -18.59 -1.84
N ASP A 226 8.71 -18.20 -1.08
CA ASP A 226 7.96 -19.10 -0.22
C ASP A 226 6.64 -19.52 -0.87
N VAL A 227 6.27 -20.80 -0.75
CA VAL A 227 4.94 -21.28 -1.13
C VAL A 227 3.97 -21.02 0.01
N GLY A 228 2.95 -20.20 -0.27
CA GLY A 228 1.92 -19.81 0.68
C GLY A 228 0.71 -20.76 0.66
N LYS A 229 -0.49 -20.17 0.71
CA LYS A 229 -1.75 -20.91 0.74
C LYS A 229 -2.21 -21.31 -0.67
N ASN A 230 -2.96 -22.40 -0.75
CA ASN A 230 -3.71 -22.73 -1.97
C ASN A 230 -5.03 -21.96 -1.98
N ILE A 231 -4.99 -20.75 -2.53
CA ILE A 231 -6.14 -19.86 -2.64
C ILE A 231 -7.21 -20.47 -3.56
N GLY A 232 -6.80 -21.19 -4.60
CA GLY A 232 -7.72 -21.89 -5.51
C GLY A 232 -8.58 -22.92 -4.77
N ALA A 233 -7.97 -23.78 -3.97
CA ALA A 233 -8.68 -24.77 -3.16
C ALA A 233 -9.58 -24.10 -2.10
N GLN A 234 -9.10 -23.03 -1.47
CA GLN A 234 -9.88 -22.29 -0.49
C GLN A 234 -11.13 -21.66 -1.11
N LEU A 235 -10.99 -20.99 -2.26
CA LEU A 235 -12.13 -20.42 -3.00
C LEU A 235 -13.11 -21.51 -3.44
N GLN A 236 -12.64 -22.69 -3.86
CA GLN A 236 -13.52 -23.82 -4.20
C GLN A 236 -14.28 -24.35 -2.99
N MET A 237 -13.63 -24.44 -1.82
CA MET A 237 -14.29 -24.83 -0.57
C MET A 237 -15.34 -23.80 -0.16
N ASP A 238 -15.00 -22.51 -0.23
CA ASP A 238 -15.91 -21.42 0.11
C ASP A 238 -17.13 -21.40 -0.83
N GLN A 239 -16.91 -21.64 -2.13
CA GLN A 239 -17.97 -21.75 -3.12
C GLN A 239 -18.87 -22.97 -2.87
N ALA A 240 -18.29 -24.15 -2.60
CA ALA A 240 -19.04 -25.36 -2.27
C ALA A 240 -19.85 -25.20 -0.97
N GLN A 241 -19.31 -24.50 0.02
CA GLN A 241 -20.02 -24.20 1.27
C GLN A 241 -21.18 -23.23 1.04
N ALA A 242 -20.99 -22.20 0.20
CA ALA A 242 -22.06 -21.30 -0.21
C ALA A 242 -23.18 -22.06 -0.96
N ASP A 243 -22.82 -22.93 -1.91
CA ASP A 243 -23.78 -23.75 -2.65
C ASP A 243 -24.55 -24.71 -1.73
N LYS A 244 -23.87 -25.33 -0.77
CA LYS A 244 -24.49 -26.17 0.27
C LYS A 244 -25.50 -25.37 1.10
N ASN A 245 -25.14 -24.17 1.55
CA ASN A 245 -26.03 -23.32 2.34
C ASN A 245 -27.28 -22.92 1.52
N ILE A 246 -27.11 -22.57 0.24
CA ILE A 246 -28.24 -22.27 -0.66
C ILE A 246 -29.13 -23.49 -0.86
N ALA A 247 -28.55 -24.67 -1.07
CA ALA A 247 -29.29 -25.91 -1.24
C ALA A 247 -30.07 -26.28 0.04
N GLN A 248 -29.46 -26.10 1.22
CA GLN A 248 -30.12 -26.30 2.52
C GLN A 248 -31.27 -25.32 2.72
N ALA A 249 -31.07 -24.03 2.43
CA ALA A 249 -32.13 -23.02 2.53
C ALA A 249 -33.31 -23.33 1.60
N LYS A 250 -33.05 -23.74 0.35
CA LYS A 250 -34.11 -24.17 -0.59
C LYS A 250 -34.84 -25.43 -0.12
N ALA A 251 -34.13 -26.37 0.49
CA ALA A 251 -34.74 -27.58 1.04
C ALA A 251 -35.65 -27.25 2.24
N GLU A 252 -35.22 -26.33 3.10
CA GLU A 252 -35.99 -25.84 4.23
C GLU A 252 -37.21 -25.03 3.78
N GLU A 253 -37.08 -24.15 2.79
CA GLU A 253 -38.19 -23.43 2.16
C GLU A 253 -39.24 -24.40 1.60
N ARG A 254 -38.82 -25.43 0.84
CA ARG A 254 -39.72 -26.47 0.33
C ARG A 254 -40.41 -27.24 1.45
N ARG A 255 -39.68 -27.55 2.52
CA ARG A 255 -40.24 -28.24 3.69
C ARG A 255 -41.29 -27.37 4.38
N ALA A 256 -41.01 -26.09 4.57
CA ALA A 256 -41.94 -25.12 5.14
C ALA A 256 -43.19 -24.97 4.27
N MET A 257 -43.04 -24.86 2.95
CA MET A 257 -44.17 -24.80 2.01
C MET A 257 -45.01 -26.10 2.04
N ALA A 258 -44.38 -27.27 2.10
CA ALA A 258 -45.09 -28.54 2.19
C ALA A 258 -45.91 -28.66 3.49
N VAL A 259 -45.35 -28.22 4.62
CA VAL A 259 -46.07 -28.17 5.90
C VAL A 259 -47.22 -27.16 5.84
N ALA A 260 -47.00 -25.97 5.26
CA ALA A 260 -48.04 -24.96 5.08
C ALA A 260 -49.19 -25.51 4.21
N LEU A 261 -48.88 -26.20 3.12
CA LEU A 261 -49.86 -26.84 2.24
C LEU A 261 -50.60 -27.98 2.96
N GLU A 262 -49.92 -28.78 3.79
CA GLU A 262 -50.56 -29.81 4.60
C GLU A 262 -51.56 -29.19 5.60
N GLN A 263 -51.18 -28.09 6.27
CA GLN A 263 -52.06 -27.38 7.19
C GLN A 263 -53.24 -26.73 6.45
N GLU A 264 -53.00 -26.12 5.30
CA GLU A 264 -54.06 -25.55 4.45
C GLU A 264 -55.06 -26.64 4.01
N ASN A 265 -54.58 -27.81 3.63
CA ASN A 265 -55.44 -28.94 3.27
C ASN A 265 -56.22 -29.50 4.46
N LYS A 266 -55.61 -29.55 5.66
CA LYS A 266 -56.32 -29.90 6.90
C LYS A 266 -57.42 -28.89 7.21
N ALA A 267 -57.14 -27.60 7.10
CA ALA A 267 -58.14 -26.54 7.28
C ALA A 267 -59.29 -26.67 6.27
N LYS A 268 -58.98 -26.86 4.98
CA LYS A 268 -59.99 -27.10 3.94
C LYS A 268 -60.83 -28.35 4.21
N ALA A 269 -60.22 -29.44 4.70
CA ALA A 269 -60.93 -30.66 5.06
C ALA A 269 -61.85 -30.43 6.28
N GLN A 270 -61.41 -29.65 7.26
CA GLN A 270 -62.23 -29.25 8.41
C GLN A 270 -63.39 -28.36 7.98
N ASP A 271 -63.17 -27.36 7.12
CA ASP A 271 -64.22 -26.51 6.57
C ASP A 271 -65.24 -27.31 5.76
N ALA A 272 -64.78 -28.25 4.93
CA ALA A 272 -65.65 -29.14 4.18
C ALA A 272 -66.48 -30.04 5.12
N ARG A 273 -65.87 -30.59 6.17
CA ARG A 273 -66.59 -31.34 7.21
C ARG A 273 -67.61 -30.46 7.93
N ALA A 274 -67.26 -29.22 8.28
CA ALA A 274 -68.20 -28.29 8.90
C ALA A 274 -69.40 -28.01 7.99
N LYS A 275 -69.18 -27.85 6.67
CA LYS A 275 -70.27 -27.72 5.68
C LYS A 275 -71.15 -28.96 5.61
N VAL A 276 -70.57 -30.16 5.64
CA VAL A 276 -71.33 -31.42 5.67
C VAL A 276 -72.18 -31.50 6.93
N ILE A 277 -71.62 -31.15 8.10
CA ILE A 277 -72.36 -31.14 9.37
C ILE A 277 -73.51 -30.12 9.33
N LEU A 278 -73.30 -28.93 8.76
CA LEU A 278 -74.37 -27.94 8.58
C LEU A 278 -75.49 -28.47 7.69
N ALA A 279 -75.16 -29.11 6.57
CA ALA A 279 -76.14 -29.72 5.67
C ALA A 279 -76.87 -30.92 6.32
N GLU A 280 -76.17 -31.75 7.10
CA GLU A 280 -76.78 -32.83 7.87
C GLU A 280 -77.71 -32.28 8.96
N ALA A 281 -77.38 -31.13 9.58
CA ALA A 281 -78.24 -30.49 10.57
C ALA A 281 -79.55 -29.93 9.98
N GLU A 282 -79.59 -29.61 8.67
CA GLU A 282 -80.83 -29.23 7.98
C GLU A 282 -81.84 -30.40 7.92
N VAL A 283 -81.37 -31.66 7.92
CA VAL A 283 -82.24 -32.84 7.80
C VAL A 283 -83.16 -33.02 9.03
N PRO A 284 -82.66 -32.97 10.29
CA PRO A 284 -83.52 -32.93 11.48
C PRO A 284 -84.44 -31.71 11.54
N LEU A 285 -83.99 -30.53 11.10
CA LEU A 285 -84.81 -29.32 11.06
C LEU A 285 -85.98 -29.48 10.08
N ALA A 286 -85.71 -29.96 8.87
CA ALA A 286 -86.73 -30.25 7.87
C ALA A 286 -87.68 -31.37 8.32
N MET A 287 -87.17 -32.41 9.00
CA MET A 287 -88.02 -33.44 9.61
C MET A 287 -88.92 -32.85 10.71
N ALA A 288 -88.39 -31.98 11.57
CA ALA A 288 -89.18 -31.31 12.60
C ALA A 288 -90.27 -30.41 12.00
N GLU A 289 -89.97 -29.73 10.89
CA GLU A 289 -90.95 -28.96 10.13
C GLU A 289 -92.02 -29.86 9.47
N ALA A 290 -91.63 -31.02 8.91
CA ALA A 290 -92.56 -32.01 8.37
C ALA A 290 -93.50 -32.60 9.45
N PHE A 291 -93.01 -32.81 10.69
CA PHE A 291 -93.83 -33.19 11.84
C PHE A 291 -94.82 -32.08 12.24
N ARG A 292 -94.40 -30.81 12.24
CA ARG A 292 -95.29 -29.67 12.56
C ARG A 292 -96.37 -29.44 11.51
N ASN A 293 -96.02 -29.58 10.23
CA ASN A 293 -96.93 -29.39 9.10
C ASN A 293 -97.83 -30.62 8.85
N GLY A 294 -97.71 -31.69 9.64
CA GLY A 294 -98.58 -32.87 9.59
C GLY A 294 -98.28 -33.85 8.45
N ASN A 295 -97.15 -33.68 7.74
CA ASN A 295 -96.76 -34.52 6.59
C ASN A 295 -96.07 -35.84 7.00
N LEU A 296 -95.69 -35.99 8.28
CA LEU A 296 -94.99 -37.17 8.80
C LEU A 296 -95.60 -37.61 10.14
N GLY A 297 -96.02 -38.87 10.24
CA GLY A 297 -96.68 -39.42 11.42
C GLY A 297 -95.72 -40.08 12.43
N ILE A 298 -96.14 -40.19 13.69
CA ILE A 298 -95.36 -40.82 14.77
C ILE A 298 -95.02 -42.28 14.43
N MET A 299 -95.95 -43.02 13.82
CA MET A 299 -95.73 -44.41 13.41
C MET A 299 -94.65 -44.56 12.33
N ASP A 300 -94.50 -43.56 11.44
CA ASP A 300 -93.48 -43.58 10.38
C ASP A 300 -92.09 -43.26 10.94
N TYR A 301 -92.00 -42.39 11.95
CA TYR A 301 -90.76 -42.16 12.70
C TYR A 301 -90.25 -43.43 13.41
N TYR A 302 -91.15 -44.16 14.08
CA TYR A 302 -90.81 -45.41 14.75
C TYR A 302 -90.34 -46.49 13.77
N LYS A 303 -90.97 -46.59 12.59
CA LYS A 303 -90.51 -47.49 11.51
C LYS A 303 -89.12 -47.10 11.02
N MET A 304 -88.86 -45.82 10.77
CA MET A 304 -87.54 -45.34 10.36
C MET A 304 -86.47 -45.66 11.41
N LYS A 305 -86.75 -45.41 12.70
CA LYS A 305 -85.87 -45.77 13.82
C LYS A 305 -85.56 -47.26 13.87
N ASN A 306 -86.55 -48.12 13.65
CA ASN A 306 -86.35 -49.58 13.62
C ASN A 306 -85.48 -50.01 12.43
N ILE A 307 -85.71 -49.47 11.24
CA ILE A 307 -84.88 -49.76 10.06
C ILE A 307 -83.44 -49.29 10.27
N MET A 308 -83.24 -48.10 10.88
CA MET A 308 -81.91 -47.62 11.24
C MET A 308 -81.22 -48.54 12.26
N ALA A 309 -81.95 -48.99 13.28
CA ALA A 309 -81.43 -49.93 14.29
C ALA A 309 -81.00 -51.26 13.66
N ASP A 310 -81.83 -51.83 12.77
CA ASP A 310 -81.50 -53.06 12.03
C ASP A 310 -80.29 -52.86 11.10
N THR A 311 -80.20 -51.70 10.44
CA THR A 311 -79.06 -51.37 9.57
C THR A 311 -77.78 -51.22 10.38
N THR A 312 -77.85 -50.56 11.55
CA THR A 312 -76.70 -50.38 12.45
C THR A 312 -76.21 -51.72 13.01
N MET A 313 -77.14 -52.59 13.41
CA MET A 313 -76.81 -53.97 13.81
C MET A 313 -76.14 -54.74 12.66
N ARG A 314 -76.66 -54.65 11.43
CA ARG A 314 -76.06 -55.30 10.26
C ARG A 314 -74.68 -54.77 9.91
N GLU A 315 -74.45 -53.46 9.95
CA GLU A 315 -73.13 -52.87 9.69
C GLU A 315 -72.10 -53.29 10.72
N THR A 316 -72.49 -53.33 12.00
CA THR A 316 -71.63 -53.77 13.11
C THR A 316 -71.24 -55.25 12.98
N ILE A 317 -72.16 -56.09 12.50
CA ILE A 317 -71.89 -57.51 12.21
C ILE A 317 -71.01 -57.68 10.97
N ALA A 318 -71.20 -56.86 9.93
CA ALA A 318 -70.45 -56.94 8.67
C ALA A 318 -69.02 -56.36 8.76
N ARG A 319 -68.75 -55.46 9.71
CA ARG A 319 -67.42 -54.91 9.99
C ARG A 319 -67.04 -55.19 11.45
N PRO A 320 -66.54 -56.40 11.78
CA PRO A 320 -65.91 -56.60 13.08
C PRO A 320 -64.75 -55.61 13.20
N GLU A 321 -64.74 -54.81 14.27
CA GLU A 321 -63.65 -53.86 14.55
C GLU A 321 -62.30 -54.58 14.41
N LYS A 322 -61.47 -54.11 13.49
CA LYS A 322 -60.06 -54.51 13.45
C LYS A 322 -59.42 -53.97 14.73
N LYS A 323 -59.11 -54.88 15.67
CA LYS A 323 -58.07 -54.64 16.67
C LYS A 323 -56.73 -54.39 15.99
#